data_AF-A0A7J4GWM4-F1
#
_entry.id   AF-A0A7J4GWM4-F1
#
_cell.length_a   1.000
_cell.length_b   1.000
_cell.length_c   1.000
_cell.angle_alpha   90.00
_cell.angle_beta   90.00
_cell.angle_gamma   90.00
#
_symmetry.space_group_name_H-M   'P 1'
#
loop_
_entity.id
_entity.type
_entity.pdbx_description
1 polymer ?
#
loop_
_entity_poly.entity_id
_entity_poly.type
_entity_poly.pdbx_seq_one_letter_code
_entity_poly.pdbx_strand_id
1 'polypeptide(L)'
;MGLGKKKKGAKNLPPPPGLVGLPLPPPPGAGLPLPPAPAMPTPPGLPAIANLPTSQIVEVPKMSLDLGAPAVEAMAPTAIPVVKESKEDSKDSSYSGLYAKKSGKPLQQVYGHIERIGTGNIGSLLDRYADRFGHQLDRDIIVMRKDVRDDRLAEIRDAPTIELVGADLKADDESLIDGETMVELNAQLKSVETELRRLKPEYQTAKADGDRELLLELRPNLEGLMAERKMIKAVMAGDADLDDLLSMADEEGEDDGDVEEYEHEDDDLFINFVSIVDGLLGNNLPEDAVTAFTETDGFEVYRNVGSDPANADESERAEFFAVVDALLGGMPEDAVSEFVNSDDFEIYRAVGAMYN
;
A
#
# COMPACT_ATOMS: atom_id res chain seq x y z
N MET A 1 -29.37 -16.48 -78.20
CA MET A 1 -28.68 -17.34 -77.22
C MET A 1 -29.36 -17.15 -75.88
N GLY A 2 -30.21 -18.09 -75.48
CA GLY A 2 -30.80 -18.12 -74.15
C GLY A 2 -30.05 -19.10 -73.25
N LEU A 3 -30.14 -18.91 -71.93
CA LEU A 3 -30.29 -19.93 -70.88
C LEU A 3 -30.04 -19.25 -69.52
N GLY A 4 -31.11 -19.13 -68.72
CA GLY A 4 -31.01 -18.83 -67.28
C GLY A 4 -30.66 -20.07 -66.46
N LYS A 5 -30.93 -19.97 -65.14
CA LYS A 5 -30.82 -20.98 -64.04
C LYS A 5 -29.58 -20.76 -63.16
N LYS A 6 -29.59 -20.87 -61.81
CA LYS A 6 -30.52 -21.51 -60.85
C LYS A 6 -30.15 -21.09 -59.41
N LYS A 7 -31.15 -20.93 -58.54
CA LYS A 7 -31.04 -21.23 -57.09
C LYS A 7 -30.83 -22.74 -56.90
N LYS A 8 -29.96 -23.13 -55.97
CA LYS A 8 -29.96 -24.37 -55.15
C LYS A 8 -29.19 -24.00 -53.87
N GLY A 9 -29.64 -24.23 -52.65
CA GLY A 9 -30.42 -25.36 -52.13
C GLY A 9 -29.52 -26.05 -51.10
N ALA A 10 -29.85 -25.90 -49.81
CA ALA A 10 -29.20 -26.58 -48.70
C ALA A 10 -29.17 -28.11 -48.90
N LYS A 11 -28.16 -28.77 -48.32
CA LYS A 11 -28.20 -30.03 -47.53
C LYS A 11 -26.89 -30.85 -47.66
N ASN A 12 -26.40 -31.28 -46.50
CA ASN A 12 -25.59 -32.48 -46.22
C ASN A 12 -24.09 -32.47 -46.58
N LEU A 13 -23.26 -32.14 -45.60
CA LEU A 13 -21.96 -32.78 -45.40
C LEU A 13 -21.99 -33.58 -44.07
N PRO A 14 -21.28 -34.73 -44.00
CA PRO A 14 -21.54 -35.80 -43.03
C PRO A 14 -21.05 -35.49 -41.60
N PRO A 15 -21.65 -36.10 -40.56
CA PRO A 15 -21.13 -36.03 -39.21
C PRO A 15 -19.81 -36.82 -39.09
N PRO A 16 -18.82 -36.33 -38.31
CA PRO A 16 -17.65 -37.12 -37.98
C PRO A 16 -18.02 -38.35 -37.13
N PRO A 17 -17.33 -39.48 -37.32
CA PRO A 17 -17.67 -40.76 -36.72
C PRO A 17 -17.48 -40.78 -35.20
N GLY A 18 -18.40 -41.46 -34.52
CA GLY A 18 -18.44 -41.56 -33.06
C GLY A 18 -17.27 -42.33 -32.45
N LEU A 19 -16.80 -41.83 -31.32
CA LEU A 19 -16.08 -42.60 -30.32
C LEU A 19 -17.07 -43.10 -29.27
N VAL A 20 -17.32 -44.39 -29.35
CA VAL A 20 -18.07 -45.19 -28.40
C VAL A 20 -17.27 -45.38 -27.10
N GLY A 21 -17.92 -45.07 -25.98
CA GLY A 21 -17.90 -45.85 -24.74
C GLY A 21 -16.56 -46.13 -24.04
N LEU A 22 -16.15 -45.23 -23.16
CA LEU A 22 -15.47 -45.61 -21.90
C LEU A 22 -16.32 -45.12 -20.71
N PRO A 23 -16.48 -45.92 -19.64
CA PRO A 23 -17.29 -45.57 -18.48
C PRO A 23 -16.60 -44.46 -17.65
N LEU A 24 -17.38 -43.45 -17.26
CA LEU A 24 -16.99 -42.43 -16.29
C LEU A 24 -16.62 -43.08 -14.94
N PRO A 25 -15.54 -42.63 -14.27
CA PRO A 25 -15.31 -42.96 -12.87
C PRO A 25 -16.35 -42.28 -11.96
N PRO A 26 -16.77 -42.93 -10.86
CA PRO A 26 -17.74 -42.37 -9.93
C PRO A 26 -17.16 -41.17 -9.14
N PRO A 27 -18.00 -40.18 -8.78
CA PRO A 27 -17.60 -39.08 -7.92
C PRO A 27 -17.22 -39.61 -6.52
N PRO A 28 -16.06 -39.22 -5.96
CA PRO A 28 -15.73 -39.50 -4.57
C PRO A 28 -16.50 -38.52 -3.68
N GLY A 29 -17.53 -39.01 -2.97
CA GLY A 29 -18.28 -38.12 -2.08
C GLY A 29 -19.63 -38.64 -1.62
N ALA A 30 -19.72 -39.90 -1.18
CA ALA A 30 -20.85 -40.33 -0.36
C ALA A 30 -20.47 -41.54 0.49
N GLY A 31 -20.45 -41.36 1.81
CA GLY A 31 -20.69 -42.45 2.74
C GLY A 31 -19.56 -42.78 3.71
N LEU A 32 -19.34 -41.91 4.70
CA LEU A 32 -19.01 -42.35 6.05
C LEU A 32 -19.81 -41.50 7.06
N PRO A 33 -20.48 -42.12 8.06
CA PRO A 33 -21.16 -41.36 9.10
C PRO A 33 -20.12 -40.68 10.01
N LEU A 34 -20.23 -39.37 10.19
CA LEU A 34 -19.41 -38.64 11.16
C LEU A 34 -19.64 -39.18 12.59
N PRO A 35 -18.58 -39.38 13.39
CA PRO A 35 -18.72 -39.63 14.81
C PRO A 35 -19.26 -38.38 15.54
N PRO A 36 -19.97 -38.53 16.68
CA PRO A 36 -20.49 -37.40 17.43
C PRO A 36 -19.33 -36.57 18.01
N ALA A 37 -19.36 -35.25 17.76
CA ALA A 37 -18.40 -34.31 18.32
C ALA A 37 -18.49 -34.30 19.86
N PRO A 38 -17.34 -34.29 20.57
CA PRO A 38 -17.32 -34.08 22.02
C PRO A 38 -17.79 -32.67 22.37
N ALA A 39 -18.67 -32.58 23.38
CA ALA A 39 -19.18 -31.32 23.90
C ALA A 39 -18.03 -30.46 24.46
N MET A 40 -17.78 -29.30 23.85
CA MET A 40 -16.92 -28.30 24.46
C MET A 40 -17.62 -27.68 25.68
N PRO A 41 -16.92 -27.49 26.81
CA PRO A 41 -17.46 -26.77 27.95
C PRO A 41 -17.64 -25.29 27.60
N THR A 42 -18.84 -24.78 27.84
CA THR A 42 -19.20 -23.35 27.79
C THR A 42 -18.17 -22.50 28.54
N PRO A 43 -17.63 -21.42 27.94
CA PRO A 43 -16.80 -20.48 28.67
C PRO A 43 -17.62 -19.78 29.78
N PRO A 44 -17.02 -19.52 30.95
CA PRO A 44 -17.69 -18.85 32.06
C PRO A 44 -18.05 -17.41 31.68
N GLY A 45 -19.28 -17.02 31.99
CA GLY A 45 -19.86 -15.72 31.66
C GLY A 45 -19.06 -14.55 32.23
N LEU A 46 -18.92 -13.51 31.41
CA LEU A 46 -18.43 -12.21 31.86
C LEU A 46 -19.31 -11.65 32.98
N PRO A 47 -18.74 -11.05 34.03
CA PRO A 47 -19.50 -10.34 35.05
C PRO A 47 -20.17 -9.10 34.45
N ALA A 48 -21.39 -8.84 34.95
CA ALA A 48 -22.26 -7.75 34.56
C ALA A 48 -21.59 -6.37 34.64
N ILE A 49 -21.78 -5.55 33.60
CA ILE A 49 -21.48 -4.12 33.61
C ILE A 49 -22.45 -3.45 34.58
N ALA A 50 -21.93 -3.07 35.75
CA ALA A 50 -22.65 -2.26 36.71
C ALA A 50 -22.45 -0.77 36.41
N ASN A 51 -23.59 -0.08 36.26
CA ASN A 51 -23.83 1.35 36.50
C ASN A 51 -22.93 2.40 35.84
N LEU A 52 -23.55 3.12 34.91
CA LEU A 52 -23.24 4.52 34.56
C LEU A 52 -23.31 5.43 35.81
N PRO A 53 -22.41 6.42 35.90
CA PRO A 53 -22.74 7.72 36.45
C PRO A 53 -22.84 8.76 35.32
N THR A 54 -24.06 9.26 35.13
CA THR A 54 -24.37 10.50 34.41
C THR A 54 -23.51 11.65 34.94
N SER A 55 -22.71 12.28 34.08
CA SER A 55 -22.13 13.60 34.34
C SER A 55 -22.92 14.69 33.63
N GLN A 56 -23.01 15.81 34.34
CA GLN A 56 -24.10 16.76 34.32
C GLN A 56 -24.03 17.74 33.16
N ILE A 57 -25.21 18.00 32.58
CA ILE A 57 -25.45 19.12 31.67
C ILE A 57 -25.43 20.40 32.51
N VAL A 58 -24.41 21.23 32.32
CA VAL A 58 -24.41 22.62 32.83
C VAL A 58 -24.98 23.51 31.75
N GLU A 59 -26.21 23.96 31.99
CA GLU A 59 -26.94 24.96 31.23
C GLU A 59 -26.34 26.34 31.53
N VAL A 60 -25.96 27.09 30.48
CA VAL A 60 -25.55 28.50 30.59
C VAL A 60 -26.25 29.34 29.51
N PRO A 61 -26.57 30.61 29.84
CA PRO A 61 -27.82 31.26 29.44
C PRO A 61 -27.76 31.94 28.06
N LYS A 62 -28.95 32.08 27.46
CA LYS A 62 -29.22 32.91 26.28
C LYS A 62 -28.79 34.36 26.52
N MET A 63 -27.83 34.87 25.75
CA MET A 63 -27.60 36.30 25.56
C MET A 63 -27.99 36.69 24.14
N SER A 64 -28.88 37.67 24.09
CA SER A 64 -29.54 38.31 22.96
C SER A 64 -28.58 39.00 21.99
N LEU A 65 -28.93 38.96 20.70
CA LEU A 65 -28.42 39.89 19.69
C LEU A 65 -28.79 41.32 20.06
N ASP A 66 -27.82 42.24 20.01
CA ASP A 66 -28.08 43.68 19.88
C ASP A 66 -27.11 44.31 18.88
N LEU A 67 -27.67 45.14 18.01
CA LEU A 67 -27.07 45.77 16.84
C LEU A 67 -26.36 47.06 17.27
N GLY A 68 -25.04 47.02 17.43
CA GLY A 68 -24.21 48.20 17.65
C GLY A 68 -23.62 48.74 16.35
N ALA A 69 -24.31 49.68 15.70
CA ALA A 69 -23.73 50.52 14.66
C ALA A 69 -22.76 51.55 15.29
N PRO A 70 -21.53 51.76 14.78
CA PRO A 70 -20.77 52.95 15.10
C PRO A 70 -21.14 54.10 14.16
N ALA A 71 -21.17 55.27 14.77
CA ALA A 71 -21.75 56.50 14.29
C ALA A 71 -21.02 57.09 13.07
N VAL A 72 -21.83 57.78 12.26
CA VAL A 72 -21.41 58.81 11.31
C VAL A 72 -20.79 59.98 12.06
N GLU A 73 -19.49 60.20 11.88
CA GLU A 73 -18.83 61.44 12.27
C GLU A 73 -18.43 62.19 11.00
N ALA A 74 -19.10 63.32 10.78
CA ALA A 74 -18.92 64.20 9.65
C ALA A 74 -17.65 65.05 9.83
N MET A 75 -16.73 65.00 8.87
CA MET A 75 -15.74 66.06 8.65
C MET A 75 -15.65 66.44 7.16
N ALA A 76 -15.36 67.73 6.96
CA ALA A 76 -15.59 68.58 5.79
C ALA A 76 -14.78 68.24 4.52
N PRO A 77 -15.14 68.80 3.34
CA PRO A 77 -14.59 68.40 2.05
C PRO A 77 -13.24 69.09 1.77
N THR A 78 -12.17 68.31 1.65
CA THR A 78 -10.87 68.80 1.18
C THR A 78 -10.66 68.46 -0.30
N ALA A 79 -10.78 69.51 -1.10
CA ALA A 79 -10.09 69.84 -2.36
C ALA A 79 -9.61 68.70 -3.29
N ILE A 80 -10.24 68.64 -4.46
CA ILE A 80 -9.76 67.96 -5.67
C ILE A 80 -8.50 68.68 -6.18
N PRO A 81 -7.35 68.01 -6.37
CA PRO A 81 -6.28 68.56 -7.20
C PRO A 81 -6.60 68.28 -8.67
N VAL A 82 -6.90 69.35 -9.41
CA VAL A 82 -6.92 69.37 -10.87
C VAL A 82 -5.53 69.02 -11.38
N VAL A 83 -5.37 67.84 -11.98
CA VAL A 83 -4.17 67.49 -12.75
C VAL A 83 -4.51 67.48 -14.23
N LYS A 84 -3.68 68.22 -14.95
CA LYS A 84 -3.77 68.62 -16.35
C LYS A 84 -3.80 67.42 -17.30
N GLU A 85 -4.62 67.59 -18.32
CA GLU A 85 -4.65 66.82 -19.55
C GLU A 85 -3.30 66.97 -20.28
N SER A 86 -2.59 65.85 -20.44
CA SER A 86 -1.52 65.72 -21.43
C SER A 86 -1.93 64.59 -22.39
N LYS A 87 -2.41 65.00 -23.57
CA LYS A 87 -2.49 64.15 -24.76
C LYS A 87 -1.07 63.83 -25.20
N GLU A 88 -0.74 62.56 -25.28
CA GLU A 88 0.21 62.09 -26.29
C GLU A 88 -0.18 60.69 -26.74
N ASP A 89 -0.35 60.58 -28.06
CA ASP A 89 -0.72 59.40 -28.80
C ASP A 89 0.33 58.30 -28.68
N SER A 90 -0.08 57.14 -28.16
CA SER A 90 0.54 55.86 -28.52
C SER A 90 -0.58 54.94 -29.01
N LYS A 91 -0.70 54.83 -30.34
CA LYS A 91 -1.47 53.79 -31.01
C LYS A 91 -1.00 52.44 -30.44
N ASP A 92 -1.97 51.61 -30.05
CA ASP A 92 -1.86 50.33 -29.32
C ASP A 92 -2.15 50.36 -27.81
N SER A 93 -2.84 51.38 -27.29
CA SER A 93 -3.72 51.17 -26.13
C SER A 93 -4.94 50.34 -26.53
N SER A 94 -4.71 49.05 -26.75
CA SER A 94 -5.78 48.05 -26.65
C SER A 94 -6.51 48.25 -25.31
N TYR A 95 -7.80 47.98 -25.29
CA TYR A 95 -8.70 48.17 -24.13
C TYR A 95 -8.14 47.59 -22.80
N SER A 96 -7.24 46.59 -22.89
CA SER A 96 -6.43 46.04 -21.79
C SER A 96 -5.50 47.02 -21.06
N GLY A 97 -4.92 47.99 -21.77
CA GLY A 97 -3.97 48.95 -21.19
C GLY A 97 -4.61 49.99 -20.26
N LEU A 98 -5.93 50.20 -20.36
CA LEU A 98 -6.66 51.16 -19.53
C LEU A 98 -6.84 50.67 -18.08
N TYR A 99 -6.83 49.35 -17.87
CA TYR A 99 -7.01 48.74 -16.56
C TYR A 99 -5.69 48.56 -15.81
N ALA A 100 -4.58 48.33 -16.52
CA ALA A 100 -3.25 48.18 -15.93
C ALA A 100 -2.81 49.41 -15.11
N LYS A 101 -3.32 50.61 -15.44
CA LYS A 101 -2.97 51.86 -14.74
C LYS A 101 -3.78 52.11 -13.46
N LYS A 102 -4.84 51.34 -13.19
CA LYS A 102 -5.71 51.49 -12.00
C LYS A 102 -5.80 50.22 -11.15
N SER A 103 -5.60 49.06 -11.76
CA SER A 103 -5.56 47.75 -11.13
C SER A 103 -4.17 47.17 -11.37
N GLY A 104 -3.42 46.86 -10.30
CA GLY A 104 -2.13 46.17 -10.40
C GLY A 104 -2.23 44.72 -10.92
N LYS A 105 -3.42 44.30 -11.35
CA LYS A 105 -3.73 42.97 -11.88
C LYS A 105 -4.04 43.06 -13.38
N PRO A 106 -3.63 42.07 -14.19
CA PRO A 106 -3.95 42.01 -15.62
C PRO A 106 -5.46 41.94 -15.86
N LEU A 107 -5.93 42.54 -16.96
CA LEU A 107 -7.36 42.65 -17.28
C LEU A 107 -8.09 41.30 -17.29
N GLN A 108 -7.45 40.23 -17.75
CA GLN A 108 -7.99 38.87 -17.75
C GLN A 108 -8.32 38.36 -16.33
N GLN A 109 -7.45 38.65 -15.36
CA GLN A 109 -7.65 38.26 -13.97
C GLN A 109 -8.78 39.07 -13.31
N VAL A 110 -8.93 40.34 -13.70
CA VAL A 110 -10.03 41.19 -13.25
C VAL A 110 -11.38 40.66 -13.75
N TYR A 111 -11.47 40.23 -15.02
CA TYR A 111 -12.70 39.63 -15.55
C TYR A 111 -13.07 38.30 -14.89
N GLY A 112 -12.10 37.41 -14.68
CA GLY A 112 -12.35 36.16 -13.96
C GLY A 112 -12.82 36.38 -12.52
N HIS A 113 -12.24 37.37 -11.82
CA HIS A 113 -12.67 37.74 -10.46
C HIS A 113 -14.09 38.31 -10.44
N ILE A 114 -14.45 39.16 -11.42
CA ILE A 114 -15.80 39.73 -11.52
C ILE A 114 -16.84 38.64 -11.82
N GLU A 115 -16.52 37.68 -12.68
CA GLU A 115 -17.41 36.55 -12.99
C GLU A 115 -17.65 35.65 -11.76
N ARG A 116 -16.60 35.38 -10.98
CA ARG A 116 -16.70 34.64 -9.71
C ARG A 116 -17.53 35.36 -8.66
N ILE A 117 -17.36 36.67 -8.52
CA ILE A 117 -18.19 37.49 -7.62
C ILE A 117 -19.65 37.49 -8.09
N GLY A 118 -19.89 37.65 -9.40
CA GLY A 118 -21.23 37.69 -9.98
C GLY A 118 -21.99 36.37 -9.88
N THR A 119 -21.28 35.24 -9.90
CA THR A 119 -21.86 33.89 -9.78
C THR A 119 -21.94 33.38 -8.33
N GLY A 120 -21.42 34.14 -7.37
CA GLY A 120 -21.36 33.73 -5.95
C GLY A 120 -20.37 32.59 -5.69
N ASN A 121 -19.62 32.14 -6.70
CA ASN A 121 -18.59 31.11 -6.56
C ASN A 121 -17.27 31.77 -6.14
N ILE A 122 -17.09 31.94 -4.84
CA ILE A 122 -15.94 32.64 -4.25
C ILE A 122 -14.65 31.79 -4.29
N GLY A 123 -14.64 30.64 -4.97
CA GLY A 123 -13.47 29.77 -5.11
C GLY A 123 -12.91 29.24 -3.79
N SER A 124 -11.76 28.57 -3.88
CA SER A 124 -10.97 28.10 -2.74
C SER A 124 -10.39 29.28 -1.95
N LEU A 125 -10.07 29.06 -0.67
CA LEU A 125 -9.39 30.03 0.19
C LEU A 125 -8.11 30.57 -0.48
N LEU A 126 -7.38 29.73 -1.21
CA LEU A 126 -6.17 30.14 -1.94
C LEU A 126 -6.46 31.09 -3.12
N ASP A 127 -7.59 30.93 -3.82
CA ASP A 127 -7.98 31.81 -4.93
C ASP A 127 -8.39 33.20 -4.40
N ARG A 128 -9.10 33.24 -3.26
CA ARG A 128 -9.41 34.49 -2.53
C ARG A 128 -8.15 35.17 -2.00
N TYR A 129 -7.20 34.35 -1.54
CA TYR A 129 -5.93 34.82 -1.03
C TYR A 129 -5.11 35.49 -2.13
N ALA A 130 -4.97 34.82 -3.28
CA ALA A 130 -4.31 35.35 -4.47
C ALA A 130 -5.01 36.60 -5.02
N ASP A 131 -6.34 36.65 -4.97
CA ASP A 131 -7.09 37.82 -5.40
C ASP A 131 -6.94 39.02 -4.43
N ARG A 132 -6.74 38.84 -3.12
CA ARG A 132 -6.59 39.98 -2.20
C ARG A 132 -5.15 40.47 -2.05
N PHE A 133 -4.18 39.54 -2.06
CA PHE A 133 -2.79 39.84 -1.73
C PHE A 133 -1.81 39.58 -2.90
N GLY A 134 -2.25 38.93 -3.98
CA GLY A 134 -1.36 38.46 -5.03
C GLY A 134 -0.34 37.43 -4.51
N HIS A 135 0.76 37.23 -5.25
CA HIS A 135 1.87 36.35 -4.85
C HIS A 135 2.88 37.00 -3.90
N GLN A 136 2.58 38.18 -3.35
CA GLN A 136 3.51 38.89 -2.47
C GLN A 136 3.62 38.21 -1.11
N LEU A 137 2.51 37.85 -0.46
CA LEU A 137 2.60 37.12 0.82
C LEU A 137 3.20 35.73 0.64
N ASP A 138 2.92 35.05 -0.46
CA ASP A 138 3.48 33.73 -0.70
C ASP A 138 5.02 33.80 -0.84
N ARG A 139 5.52 34.84 -1.51
CA ARG A 139 6.95 35.18 -1.55
C ARG A 139 7.50 35.50 -0.16
N ASP A 140 6.82 36.34 0.61
CA ASP A 140 7.26 36.74 1.95
C ASP A 140 7.24 35.56 2.94
N ILE A 141 6.25 34.66 2.82
CA ILE A 141 6.17 33.43 3.61
C ILE A 141 7.32 32.48 3.24
N ILE A 142 7.67 32.35 1.95
CA ILE A 142 8.79 31.51 1.53
C ILE A 142 10.11 32.06 2.08
N VAL A 143 10.31 33.38 2.02
CA VAL A 143 11.49 34.05 2.62
C VAL A 143 11.51 33.82 4.12
N MET A 144 10.43 34.10 4.84
CA MET A 144 10.33 33.85 6.29
C MET A 144 10.58 32.38 6.65
N ARG A 145 10.03 31.42 5.90
CA ARG A 145 10.27 29.98 6.12
C ARG A 145 11.68 29.54 5.76
N LYS A 146 12.35 30.27 4.88
CA LYS A 146 13.76 30.05 4.54
C LYS A 146 14.64 30.62 5.65
N ASP A 147 14.38 31.85 6.08
CA ASP A 147 15.12 32.52 7.15
C ASP A 147 15.03 31.72 8.46
N VAL A 148 13.84 31.24 8.85
CA VAL A 148 13.67 30.37 10.04
C VAL A 148 14.48 29.07 9.93
N ARG A 149 14.61 28.49 8.74
CA ARG A 149 15.43 27.28 8.52
C ARG A 149 16.92 27.60 8.58
N ASP A 150 17.32 28.71 7.98
CA ASP A 150 18.70 29.18 7.96
C ASP A 150 19.15 29.57 9.39
N ASP A 151 18.28 30.19 10.19
CA ASP A 151 18.51 30.52 11.61
C ASP A 151 18.68 29.25 12.45
N ARG A 152 17.81 28.26 12.29
CA ARG A 152 17.93 26.96 12.98
C ARG A 152 19.23 26.25 12.61
N LEU A 153 19.62 26.31 11.33
CA LEU A 153 20.88 25.73 10.86
C LEU A 153 22.09 26.48 11.43
N ALA A 154 22.01 27.81 11.53
CA ALA A 154 23.04 28.63 12.17
C ALA A 154 23.15 28.31 13.67
N GLU A 155 22.04 28.13 14.38
CA GLU A 155 22.03 27.72 15.79
C GLU A 155 22.70 26.36 15.98
N ILE A 156 22.41 25.37 15.13
CA ILE A 156 23.06 24.05 15.19
C ILE A 156 24.56 24.15 14.88
N ARG A 157 24.94 25.00 13.93
CA ARG A 157 26.35 25.18 13.53
C ARG A 157 27.17 25.91 14.59
N ASP A 158 26.58 26.92 15.22
CA ASP A 158 27.24 27.75 16.22
C ASP A 158 27.07 27.19 17.65
N ALA A 159 26.26 26.13 17.81
CA ALA A 159 26.19 25.37 19.05
C ALA A 159 27.56 24.73 19.33
N PRO A 160 28.12 24.94 20.54
CA PRO A 160 29.41 24.36 20.90
C PRO A 160 29.31 22.84 20.94
N THR A 161 30.17 22.16 20.17
CA THR A 161 30.29 20.71 20.19
C THR A 161 30.83 20.27 21.55
N ILE A 162 30.06 19.47 22.28
CA ILE A 162 30.50 18.87 23.55
C ILE A 162 31.17 17.53 23.23
N GLU A 163 32.50 17.49 23.27
CA GLU A 163 33.24 16.24 23.31
C GLU A 163 33.21 15.71 24.75
N LEU A 164 32.53 14.58 24.95
CA LEU A 164 32.47 13.89 26.24
C LEU A 164 33.83 13.24 26.54
N VAL A 165 34.70 13.96 27.24
CA VAL A 165 35.97 13.40 27.74
C VAL A 165 35.66 12.41 28.86
N GLY A 166 35.68 11.11 28.53
CA GLY A 166 35.50 10.01 29.48
C GLY A 166 34.37 9.03 29.17
N ALA A 167 33.81 9.05 27.96
CA ALA A 167 32.89 8.03 27.47
C ALA A 167 33.62 6.96 26.62
N ASP A 168 34.74 6.45 27.13
CA ASP A 168 35.13 5.09 26.81
C ASP A 168 34.27 4.20 27.72
N LEU A 169 33.36 3.43 27.12
CA LEU A 169 32.37 2.51 27.72
C LEU A 169 30.93 3.07 27.74
N LYS A 170 30.15 2.59 26.76
CA LYS A 170 28.68 2.58 26.70
C LYS A 170 28.02 3.94 26.42
N ALA A 171 28.23 4.42 25.20
CA ALA A 171 27.22 5.23 24.54
C ALA A 171 26.45 4.30 23.62
N ASP A 172 25.14 4.22 23.85
CA ASP A 172 24.15 3.45 23.13
C ASP A 172 24.09 3.92 21.66
N ASP A 173 24.83 3.23 20.80
CA ASP A 173 24.68 3.26 19.34
C ASP A 173 24.02 1.93 18.95
N GLU A 174 22.69 1.88 19.03
CA GLU A 174 21.83 0.74 18.64
C GLU A 174 21.85 0.51 17.11
N SER A 175 23.03 0.51 16.49
CA SER A 175 23.30 -0.05 15.17
C SER A 175 24.68 -0.72 15.20
N LEU A 176 24.77 -1.83 15.92
CA LEU A 176 26.02 -2.57 16.18
C LEU A 176 26.57 -3.32 14.95
N ILE A 177 25.86 -3.28 13.82
CA ILE A 177 26.23 -3.95 12.57
C ILE A 177 26.58 -2.87 11.55
N ASP A 178 27.81 -2.89 11.05
CA ASP A 178 28.22 -1.94 10.02
C ASP A 178 27.49 -2.22 8.69
N GLY A 179 27.43 -1.22 7.80
CA GLY A 179 26.71 -1.37 6.54
C GLY A 179 27.29 -2.44 5.61
N GLU A 180 28.54 -2.85 5.80
CA GLU A 180 29.22 -3.87 5.00
C GLU A 180 28.82 -5.28 5.46
N THR A 181 28.83 -5.53 6.77
CA THR A 181 28.34 -6.76 7.41
C THR A 181 26.85 -6.96 7.18
N MET A 182 26.03 -5.90 7.16
CA MET A 182 24.61 -6.03 6.76
C MET A 182 24.44 -6.53 5.32
N VAL A 183 25.29 -6.10 4.39
CA VAL A 183 25.25 -6.57 2.99
C VAL A 183 25.70 -8.03 2.91
N GLU A 184 26.72 -8.41 3.67
CA GLU A 184 27.20 -9.79 3.74
C GLU A 184 26.16 -10.73 4.35
N LEU A 185 25.54 -10.36 5.47
CA LEU A 185 24.44 -11.11 6.10
C LEU A 185 23.25 -11.28 5.16
N ASN A 186 22.87 -10.24 4.41
CA ASN A 186 21.84 -10.35 3.39
C ASN A 186 22.21 -11.33 2.26
N ALA A 187 23.48 -11.38 1.86
CA ALA A 187 23.94 -12.32 0.85
C ALA A 187 23.93 -13.77 1.38
N GLN A 188 24.36 -13.97 2.63
CA GLN A 188 24.29 -15.26 3.31
C GLN A 188 22.84 -15.73 3.47
N LEU A 189 21.94 -14.86 3.93
CA LEU A 189 20.50 -15.14 4.06
C LEU A 189 19.91 -15.65 2.74
N LYS A 190 20.21 -14.98 1.62
CA LYS A 190 19.74 -15.39 0.28
C LYS A 190 20.28 -16.76 -0.14
N SER A 191 21.52 -17.06 0.19
CA SER A 191 22.13 -18.36 -0.10
C SER A 191 21.39 -19.47 0.65
N VAL A 192 21.21 -19.29 1.96
CA VAL A 192 20.49 -20.22 2.85
C VAL A 192 19.05 -20.43 2.39
N GLU A 193 18.33 -19.35 2.04
CA GLU A 193 16.95 -19.44 1.54
C GLU A 193 16.85 -20.18 0.20
N THR A 194 17.82 -20.00 -0.69
CA THR A 194 17.88 -20.73 -1.97
C THR A 194 18.10 -22.23 -1.74
N GLU A 195 18.95 -22.60 -0.78
CA GLU A 195 19.18 -23.99 -0.42
C GLU A 195 17.96 -24.63 0.25
N LEU A 196 17.30 -23.91 1.16
CA LEU A 196 16.03 -24.35 1.75
C LEU A 196 14.95 -24.57 0.70
N ARG A 197 14.80 -23.66 -0.27
CA ARG A 197 13.86 -23.80 -1.40
C ARG A 197 14.16 -25.03 -2.26
N ARG A 198 15.43 -25.40 -2.40
CA ARG A 198 15.86 -26.59 -3.12
C ARG A 198 15.59 -27.88 -2.34
N LEU A 199 15.88 -27.91 -1.05
CA LEU A 199 15.85 -29.12 -0.22
C LEU A 199 14.46 -29.43 0.38
N LYS A 200 13.64 -28.42 0.66
CA LYS A 200 12.25 -28.60 1.13
C LYS A 200 11.42 -29.52 0.22
N PRO A 201 11.33 -29.30 -1.10
CA PRO A 201 10.54 -30.19 -1.96
C PRO A 201 11.14 -31.60 -2.02
N GLU A 202 12.47 -31.73 -1.99
CA GLU A 202 13.15 -33.03 -1.95
C GLU A 202 12.78 -33.82 -0.69
N TYR A 203 12.77 -33.16 0.47
CA TYR A 203 12.32 -33.73 1.74
C TYR A 203 10.85 -34.17 1.69
N GLN A 204 9.97 -33.36 1.10
CA GLN A 204 8.56 -33.71 0.98
C GLN A 204 8.33 -34.90 0.04
N THR A 205 9.08 -35.00 -1.06
CA THR A 205 9.04 -36.18 -1.94
C THR A 205 9.55 -37.43 -1.22
N ALA A 206 10.65 -37.32 -0.47
CA ALA A 206 11.19 -38.41 0.35
C ALA A 206 10.20 -38.89 1.42
N LYS A 207 9.50 -37.94 2.05
CA LYS A 207 8.47 -38.19 3.05
C LYS A 207 7.26 -38.90 2.44
N ALA A 208 6.84 -38.49 1.24
CA ALA A 208 5.74 -39.12 0.51
C ALA A 208 6.10 -40.54 0.02
N ASP A 209 7.32 -40.74 -0.47
CA ASP A 209 7.83 -42.02 -0.95
C ASP A 209 8.26 -42.96 0.20
N GLY A 210 8.36 -42.43 1.42
CA GLY A 210 8.78 -43.16 2.62
C GLY A 210 10.26 -43.54 2.62
N ASP A 211 11.09 -42.80 1.89
CA ASP A 211 12.52 -43.05 1.75
C ASP A 211 13.27 -42.61 3.01
N ARG A 212 13.43 -43.56 3.95
CA ARG A 212 14.03 -43.30 5.25
C ARG A 212 15.50 -42.93 5.19
N GLU A 213 16.24 -43.41 4.20
CA GLU A 213 17.68 -43.14 4.11
C GLU A 213 17.91 -41.68 3.71
N LEU A 214 17.17 -41.23 2.69
CA LEU A 214 17.21 -39.85 2.24
C LEU A 214 16.64 -38.86 3.27
N LEU A 215 15.60 -39.25 4.01
CA LEU A 215 15.08 -38.45 5.14
C LEU A 215 16.09 -38.28 6.28
N LEU A 216 16.92 -39.29 6.56
CA LEU A 216 17.95 -39.21 7.59
C LEU A 216 19.09 -38.26 7.19
N GLU A 217 19.37 -38.14 5.90
CA GLU A 217 20.35 -37.20 5.36
C GLU A 217 19.80 -35.76 5.30
N LEU A 218 18.57 -35.59 4.84
CA LEU A 218 17.98 -34.26 4.64
C LEU A 218 17.58 -33.54 5.93
N ARG A 219 17.18 -34.27 6.98
CA ARG A 219 16.73 -33.68 8.25
C ARG A 219 17.77 -32.75 8.89
N PRO A 220 18.99 -33.22 9.23
CA PRO A 220 19.97 -32.36 9.89
C PRO A 220 20.39 -31.18 9.00
N ASN A 221 20.40 -31.37 7.67
CA ASN A 221 20.75 -30.31 6.73
C ASN A 221 19.69 -29.20 6.69
N LEU A 222 18.40 -29.58 6.61
CA LEU A 222 17.30 -28.62 6.66
C LEU A 222 17.24 -27.89 8.00
N GLU A 223 17.44 -28.61 9.10
CA GLU A 223 17.45 -28.04 10.45
C GLU A 223 18.56 -27.01 10.63
N GLY A 224 19.80 -27.34 10.23
CA GLY A 224 20.94 -26.42 10.28
C GLY A 224 20.69 -25.16 9.45
N LEU A 225 20.21 -25.30 8.21
CA LEU A 225 19.91 -24.16 7.34
C LEU A 225 18.76 -23.29 7.90
N MET A 226 17.76 -23.89 8.54
CA MET A 226 16.67 -23.13 9.17
C MET A 226 17.15 -22.38 10.41
N ALA A 227 18.01 -23.00 11.23
CA ALA A 227 18.61 -22.36 12.39
C ALA A 227 19.49 -21.18 11.98
N GLU A 228 20.34 -21.36 10.97
CA GLU A 228 21.17 -20.30 10.39
C GLU A 228 20.32 -19.14 9.86
N ARG A 229 19.28 -19.44 9.06
CA ARG A 229 18.33 -18.43 8.56
C ARG A 229 17.73 -17.60 9.69
N LYS A 230 17.26 -18.27 10.75
CA LYS A 230 16.62 -17.63 11.90
C LYS A 230 17.59 -16.71 12.62
N MET A 231 18.82 -17.15 12.84
CA MET A 231 19.85 -16.36 13.51
C MET A 231 20.29 -15.16 12.65
N ILE A 232 20.53 -15.34 11.35
CA ILE A 232 20.86 -14.22 10.46
C ILE A 232 19.75 -13.18 10.47
N LYS A 233 18.47 -13.61 10.42
CA LYS A 233 17.33 -12.69 10.53
C LYS A 233 17.27 -11.97 11.87
N ALA A 234 17.48 -12.69 12.99
CA ALA A 234 17.46 -12.10 14.33
C ALA A 234 18.59 -11.06 14.50
N VAL A 235 19.79 -11.37 14.00
CA VAL A 235 20.92 -10.44 13.99
C VAL A 235 20.62 -9.21 13.13
N MET A 236 20.07 -9.39 11.92
CA MET A 236 19.68 -8.28 11.05
C MET A 236 18.56 -7.41 11.63
N ALA A 237 17.64 -8.00 12.41
CA ALA A 237 16.57 -7.29 13.10
C ALA A 237 17.04 -6.56 14.37
N GLY A 238 18.26 -6.85 14.84
CA GLY A 238 18.81 -6.34 16.11
C GLY A 238 18.29 -7.08 17.35
N ASP A 239 17.65 -8.24 17.17
CA ASP A 239 17.14 -9.10 18.25
C ASP A 239 18.20 -10.06 18.81
N ALA A 240 19.30 -10.27 18.08
CA ALA A 240 20.43 -11.11 18.49
C ALA A 240 21.78 -10.44 18.15
N ASP A 241 22.81 -10.78 18.90
CA ASP A 241 24.16 -10.25 18.68
C ASP A 241 24.91 -11.09 17.63
N LEU A 242 25.84 -10.47 16.91
CA LEU A 242 26.69 -11.16 15.91
C LEU A 242 27.52 -12.30 16.53
N ASP A 243 27.84 -12.20 17.81
CA ASP A 243 28.57 -13.23 18.57
C ASP A 243 27.73 -14.51 18.73
N ASP A 244 26.41 -14.39 18.85
CA ASP A 244 25.50 -15.53 18.95
C ASP A 244 25.47 -16.31 17.62
N LEU A 245 25.47 -15.61 16.48
CA LEU A 245 25.54 -16.24 15.15
C LEU A 245 26.86 -17.00 14.95
N LEU A 246 27.98 -16.43 15.40
CA LEU A 246 29.30 -17.08 15.34
C LEU A 246 29.39 -18.30 16.25
N SER A 247 28.71 -18.28 17.40
CA SER A 247 28.72 -19.40 18.35
C SER A 247 27.91 -20.61 17.86
N MET A 248 26.81 -20.40 17.15
CA MET A 248 26.02 -21.50 16.57
C MET A 248 26.69 -22.17 15.37
N ALA A 249 27.59 -21.48 14.65
CA ALA A 249 28.34 -22.08 13.56
C ALA A 249 29.28 -23.21 14.02
N ASP A 250 29.61 -23.27 15.32
CA ASP A 250 30.49 -24.28 15.93
C ASP A 250 29.74 -25.35 16.77
N GLU A 251 28.44 -25.15 17.07
CA GLU A 251 27.61 -26.17 17.74
C GLU A 251 26.84 -27.00 16.70
N GLU A 252 27.43 -28.12 16.27
CA GLU A 252 26.66 -29.20 15.63
C GLU A 252 25.51 -29.60 16.56
N GLY A 253 24.28 -29.35 16.12
CA GLY A 253 23.05 -29.50 16.89
C GLY A 253 22.93 -30.82 17.65
N GLU A 254 23.03 -30.73 18.97
CA GLU A 254 22.50 -31.72 19.91
C GLU A 254 21.20 -31.16 20.54
N ASP A 255 20.14 -31.04 19.75
CA ASP A 255 18.78 -30.94 20.31
C ASP A 255 17.90 -31.99 19.63
N ASP A 256 17.53 -33.03 20.38
CA ASP A 256 16.57 -34.09 19.99
C ASP A 256 15.12 -33.56 20.08
N GLY A 257 14.93 -32.30 19.69
CA GLY A 257 13.66 -31.60 19.73
C GLY A 257 12.88 -31.91 18.46
N ASP A 258 11.64 -32.38 18.63
CA ASP A 258 10.65 -32.55 17.55
C ASP A 258 10.81 -31.46 16.48
N VAL A 259 10.92 -31.89 15.22
CA VAL A 259 10.82 -31.03 14.04
C VAL A 259 9.47 -30.33 14.10
N GLU A 260 9.39 -29.22 14.83
CA GLU A 260 8.24 -28.35 14.76
C GLU A 260 8.21 -27.82 13.33
N GLU A 261 7.10 -28.13 12.67
CA GLU A 261 6.75 -27.70 11.34
C GLU A 261 6.56 -26.18 11.38
N TYR A 262 7.67 -25.45 11.43
CA TYR A 262 7.68 -23.99 11.38
C TYR A 262 7.65 -23.57 9.91
N GLU A 263 6.44 -23.61 9.34
CA GLU A 263 6.12 -22.76 8.19
C GLU A 263 6.45 -21.32 8.58
N HIS A 264 7.14 -20.58 7.70
CA HIS A 264 7.54 -19.22 8.06
C HIS A 264 6.27 -18.41 8.30
N GLU A 265 6.16 -17.70 9.42
CA GLU A 265 5.01 -16.83 9.70
C GLU A 265 4.75 -15.83 8.56
N ASP A 266 5.81 -15.42 7.85
CA ASP A 266 5.75 -14.57 6.64
C ASP A 266 5.17 -15.33 5.41
N ASP A 267 5.48 -16.63 5.29
CA ASP A 267 4.97 -17.50 4.24
C ASP A 267 3.50 -17.79 4.49
N ASP A 268 3.08 -18.02 5.73
CA ASP A 268 1.67 -18.18 6.09
C ASP A 268 0.86 -16.96 5.67
N LEU A 269 1.37 -15.75 5.93
CA LEU A 269 0.69 -14.51 5.56
C LEU A 269 0.57 -14.37 4.03
N PHE A 270 1.63 -14.69 3.28
CA PHE A 270 1.60 -14.64 1.82
C PHE A 270 0.72 -15.75 1.19
N ILE A 271 0.77 -16.98 1.72
CA ILE A 271 -0.08 -18.09 1.29
C ILE A 271 -1.56 -17.75 1.52
N ASN A 272 -1.88 -17.19 2.68
CA ASN A 272 -3.23 -16.70 2.99
C ASN A 272 -3.64 -15.60 2.00
N PHE A 273 -2.76 -14.64 1.70
CA PHE A 273 -3.00 -13.61 0.69
C PHE A 273 -3.29 -14.20 -0.70
N VAL A 274 -2.51 -15.17 -1.16
CA VAL A 274 -2.74 -15.83 -2.45
C VAL A 274 -4.10 -16.52 -2.48
N SER A 275 -4.51 -17.20 -1.40
CA SER A 275 -5.84 -17.80 -1.28
C SER A 275 -6.97 -16.76 -1.32
N ILE A 276 -6.78 -15.61 -0.67
CA ILE A 276 -7.75 -14.50 -0.68
C ILE A 276 -7.89 -13.95 -2.09
N VAL A 277 -6.76 -13.71 -2.76
CA VAL A 277 -6.71 -13.17 -4.12
C VAL A 277 -7.37 -14.12 -5.11
N ASP A 278 -7.09 -15.42 -5.04
CA ASP A 278 -7.71 -16.41 -5.94
C ASP A 278 -9.23 -16.47 -5.74
N GLY A 279 -9.71 -16.43 -4.50
CA GLY A 279 -11.13 -16.34 -4.19
C GLY A 279 -11.79 -15.04 -4.67
N LEU A 280 -11.08 -13.91 -4.56
CA LEU A 280 -11.57 -12.59 -4.95
C LEU A 280 -11.65 -12.47 -6.47
N LEU A 281 -10.58 -12.83 -7.19
CA LEU A 281 -10.51 -12.80 -8.65
C LEU A 281 -11.42 -13.88 -9.27
N GLY A 282 -11.50 -15.07 -8.67
CA GLY A 282 -12.33 -16.16 -9.19
C GLY A 282 -13.83 -15.87 -9.15
N ASN A 283 -14.30 -15.06 -8.20
CA ASN A 283 -15.73 -14.78 -8.03
C ASN A 283 -16.19 -13.44 -8.60
N ASN A 284 -15.29 -12.44 -8.69
CA ASN A 284 -15.68 -11.06 -8.96
C ASN A 284 -15.10 -10.49 -10.27
N LEU A 285 -14.23 -11.22 -10.96
CA LEU A 285 -13.65 -10.76 -12.23
C LEU A 285 -14.57 -11.09 -13.42
N PRO A 286 -14.93 -10.11 -14.29
CA PRO A 286 -15.71 -10.39 -15.49
C PRO A 286 -14.90 -11.21 -16.52
N GLU A 287 -15.58 -12.07 -17.29
CA GLU A 287 -14.95 -12.96 -18.28
C GLU A 287 -14.07 -12.22 -19.31
N ASP A 288 -14.47 -11.00 -19.68
CA ASP A 288 -13.69 -10.14 -20.60
C ASP A 288 -12.35 -9.72 -19.99
N ALA A 289 -12.31 -9.44 -18.67
CA ALA A 289 -11.08 -9.06 -17.96
C ALA A 289 -10.18 -10.28 -17.71
N VAL A 290 -10.76 -11.45 -17.42
CA VAL A 290 -10.01 -12.71 -17.33
C VAL A 290 -9.35 -13.02 -18.67
N THR A 291 -10.09 -12.92 -19.77
CA THR A 291 -9.56 -13.20 -21.11
C THR A 291 -8.44 -12.23 -21.48
N ALA A 292 -8.64 -10.93 -21.23
CA ALA A 292 -7.61 -9.92 -21.44
C ALA A 292 -6.37 -10.18 -20.58
N PHE A 293 -6.54 -10.61 -19.33
CA PHE A 293 -5.43 -10.93 -18.43
C PHE A 293 -4.64 -12.15 -18.89
N THR A 294 -5.31 -13.21 -19.37
CA THR A 294 -4.62 -14.41 -19.89
C THR A 294 -3.73 -14.16 -21.11
N GLU A 295 -3.92 -13.03 -21.79
CA GLU A 295 -3.08 -12.58 -22.91
C GLU A 295 -1.87 -11.73 -22.45
N THR A 296 -1.80 -11.37 -21.16
CA THR A 296 -0.70 -10.59 -20.61
C THR A 296 0.42 -11.45 -20.04
N ASP A 297 1.64 -10.93 -20.08
CA ASP A 297 2.84 -11.58 -19.51
C ASP A 297 2.70 -11.82 -17.99
N GLY A 298 1.87 -11.04 -17.29
CA GLY A 298 1.58 -11.19 -15.85
C GLY A 298 0.82 -12.46 -15.50
N PHE A 299 0.17 -13.12 -16.46
CA PHE A 299 -0.54 -14.38 -16.23
C PHE A 299 0.41 -15.53 -15.89
N GLU A 300 1.63 -15.56 -16.45
CA GLU A 300 2.61 -16.60 -16.13
C GLU A 300 3.09 -16.49 -14.68
N VAL A 301 3.34 -15.27 -14.20
CA VAL A 301 3.68 -15.00 -12.80
C VAL A 301 2.54 -15.40 -11.88
N TYR A 302 1.31 -14.98 -12.19
CA TYR A 302 0.11 -15.36 -11.43
C TYR A 302 -0.06 -16.88 -11.33
N ARG A 303 0.14 -17.59 -12.45
CA ARG A 303 0.03 -19.04 -12.48
C ARG A 303 1.12 -19.73 -11.67
N ASN A 304 2.37 -19.32 -11.82
CA ASN A 304 3.50 -19.96 -11.16
C ASN A 304 3.40 -19.77 -9.65
N VAL A 305 3.28 -18.51 -9.20
CA VAL A 305 3.19 -18.17 -7.78
C VAL A 305 1.86 -18.61 -7.16
N GLY A 306 0.76 -18.51 -7.90
CA GLY A 306 -0.55 -18.96 -7.42
C GLY A 306 -0.66 -20.49 -7.26
N SER A 307 0.11 -21.26 -8.03
CA SER A 307 0.12 -22.73 -7.91
C SER A 307 1.00 -23.25 -6.78
N ASP A 308 2.04 -22.51 -6.40
CA ASP A 308 2.97 -22.89 -5.36
C ASP A 308 3.49 -21.65 -4.59
N PRO A 309 2.62 -21.02 -3.78
CA PRO A 309 2.96 -19.79 -3.07
C PRO A 309 4.04 -20.00 -2.00
N ALA A 310 4.12 -21.21 -1.43
CA ALA A 310 5.10 -21.56 -0.40
C ALA A 310 6.53 -21.55 -0.95
N ASN A 311 6.72 -21.86 -2.24
CA ASN A 311 8.03 -21.88 -2.87
C ASN A 311 8.32 -20.64 -3.72
N ALA A 312 7.49 -19.60 -3.75
CA ALA A 312 7.80 -18.38 -4.51
C ALA A 312 8.87 -17.52 -3.82
N ASP A 313 9.85 -17.00 -4.56
CA ASP A 313 10.84 -16.05 -3.99
C ASP A 313 10.30 -14.62 -3.85
N GLU A 314 11.00 -13.79 -3.10
CA GLU A 314 10.58 -12.41 -2.82
C GLU A 314 10.40 -11.56 -4.09
N SER A 315 11.18 -11.80 -5.14
CA SER A 315 11.03 -11.12 -6.42
C SER A 315 9.74 -11.54 -7.12
N GLU A 316 9.48 -12.84 -7.18
CA GLU A 316 8.26 -13.44 -7.75
C GLU A 316 7.02 -13.01 -6.97
N ARG A 317 7.10 -12.92 -5.63
CA ARG A 317 6.02 -12.45 -4.75
C ARG A 317 5.70 -10.97 -5.00
N ALA A 318 6.72 -10.13 -5.16
CA ALA A 318 6.54 -8.72 -5.48
C ALA A 318 5.93 -8.52 -6.89
N GLU A 319 6.39 -9.29 -7.88
CA GLU A 319 5.81 -9.28 -9.22
C GLU A 319 4.36 -9.77 -9.21
N PHE A 320 4.05 -10.83 -8.45
CA PHE A 320 2.70 -11.32 -8.25
C PHE A 320 1.81 -10.24 -7.62
N PHE A 321 2.28 -9.57 -6.56
CA PHE A 321 1.54 -8.50 -5.91
C PHE A 321 1.23 -7.36 -6.89
N ALA A 322 2.19 -6.93 -7.70
CA ALA A 322 1.99 -5.87 -8.69
C ALA A 322 0.97 -6.26 -9.76
N VAL A 323 0.98 -7.52 -10.21
CA VAL A 323 -0.01 -8.06 -11.15
C VAL A 323 -1.41 -8.07 -10.52
N VAL A 324 -1.51 -8.51 -9.26
CA VAL A 324 -2.76 -8.57 -8.51
C VAL A 324 -3.31 -7.17 -8.25
N ASP A 325 -2.49 -6.21 -7.82
CA ASP A 325 -2.90 -4.82 -7.61
C ASP A 325 -3.47 -4.19 -8.89
N ALA A 326 -2.80 -4.42 -10.03
CA ALA A 326 -3.31 -3.96 -11.32
C ALA A 326 -4.67 -4.57 -11.70
N LEU A 327 -4.87 -5.86 -11.38
CA LEU A 327 -6.16 -6.56 -11.60
C LEU A 327 -7.25 -6.04 -10.67
N LEU A 328 -6.92 -5.81 -9.39
CA LEU A 328 -7.83 -5.24 -8.40
C LEU A 328 -8.29 -3.83 -8.80
N GLY A 329 -7.39 -3.03 -9.37
CA GLY A 329 -7.71 -1.71 -9.92
C GLY A 329 -8.68 -1.74 -11.12
N GLY A 330 -8.83 -2.89 -11.78
CA GLY A 330 -9.79 -3.11 -12.87
C GLY A 330 -11.16 -3.65 -12.43
N MET A 331 -11.36 -3.90 -11.13
CA MET A 331 -12.60 -4.50 -10.62
C MET A 331 -13.74 -3.49 -10.49
N PRO A 332 -15.02 -3.94 -10.54
CA PRO A 332 -16.15 -3.10 -10.23
C PRO A 332 -16.09 -2.57 -8.79
N GLU A 333 -16.45 -1.30 -8.62
CA GLU A 333 -16.35 -0.56 -7.34
C GLU A 333 -17.13 -1.25 -6.21
N ASP A 334 -18.23 -1.93 -6.53
CA ASP A 334 -19.03 -2.70 -5.58
C ASP A 334 -18.25 -3.87 -4.96
N ALA A 335 -17.46 -4.61 -5.77
CA ALA A 335 -16.66 -5.73 -5.29
C ALA A 335 -15.43 -5.27 -4.49
N VAL A 336 -14.80 -4.17 -4.92
CA VAL A 336 -13.70 -3.55 -4.15
C VAL A 336 -14.21 -3.04 -2.81
N SER A 337 -15.38 -2.42 -2.77
CA SER A 337 -15.98 -1.96 -1.51
C SER A 337 -16.36 -3.12 -0.57
N GLU A 338 -16.80 -4.26 -1.09
CA GLU A 338 -17.07 -5.45 -0.27
C GLU A 338 -15.77 -6.02 0.32
N PHE A 339 -14.72 -6.12 -0.50
CA PHE A 339 -13.40 -6.58 -0.07
C PHE A 339 -12.75 -5.68 0.98
N VAL A 340 -12.75 -4.36 0.78
CA VAL A 340 -12.16 -3.40 1.73
C VAL A 340 -12.85 -3.41 3.10
N ASN A 341 -14.12 -3.84 3.15
CA ASN A 341 -14.87 -4.01 4.39
C ASN A 341 -14.72 -5.40 5.01
N SER A 342 -14.03 -6.34 4.36
CA SER A 342 -13.76 -7.68 4.91
C SER A 342 -12.49 -7.70 5.75
N ASP A 343 -12.41 -8.69 6.64
CA ASP A 343 -11.23 -8.92 7.47
C ASP A 343 -9.98 -9.29 6.61
N ASP A 344 -10.20 -9.78 5.39
CA ASP A 344 -9.15 -10.17 4.43
C ASP A 344 -8.33 -8.96 3.92
N PHE A 345 -8.91 -7.75 3.99
CA PHE A 345 -8.21 -6.53 3.59
C PHE A 345 -7.02 -6.20 4.50
N GLU A 346 -7.04 -6.65 5.75
CA GLU A 346 -5.90 -6.45 6.67
C GLU A 346 -4.67 -7.23 6.19
N ILE A 347 -4.87 -8.46 5.72
CA ILE A 347 -3.81 -9.31 5.15
C ILE A 347 -3.28 -8.69 3.86
N TYR A 348 -4.19 -8.23 2.97
CA TYR A 348 -3.80 -7.52 1.75
C TYR A 348 -2.95 -6.29 2.04
N ARG A 349 -3.33 -5.48 3.04
CA ARG A 349 -2.59 -4.28 3.43
C ARG A 349 -1.23 -4.61 4.04
N ALA A 350 -1.15 -5.65 4.87
CA ALA A 350 0.12 -6.09 5.46
C ALA A 350 1.10 -6.57 4.38
N VAL A 351 0.62 -7.39 3.45
CA VAL A 351 1.41 -7.87 2.30
C VAL A 351 1.79 -6.72 1.37
N GLY A 352 0.87 -5.79 1.10
CA GLY A 352 1.17 -4.59 0.32
C GLY A 352 2.21 -3.68 0.97
N ALA A 353 2.27 -3.58 2.30
CA ALA A 353 3.33 -2.81 2.97
C ALA A 353 4.73 -3.44 2.82
N MET A 354 4.80 -4.74 2.55
CA MET A 354 6.07 -5.46 2.35
C MET A 354 6.56 -5.37 0.90
N TYR A 355 5.66 -5.37 -0.08
CA TYR A 355 6.01 -5.51 -1.50
C TYR A 355 5.72 -4.28 -2.38
N ASN A 356 5.26 -3.16 -1.82
CA ASN A 356 4.91 -1.93 -2.55
C ASN A 356 6.06 -0.90 -2.72
#